data_AF-A0AA36JGP4-F1
#
_entry.id   AF-A0AA36JGP4-F1
#
_cell.length_a   1.000
_cell.length_b   1.000
_cell.length_c   1.000
_cell.angle_alpha   90.00
_cell.angle_beta   90.00
_cell.angle_gamma   90.00
#
_symmetry.space_group_name_H-M   'P 1'
#
loop_
_entity.id
_entity.type
_entity.pdbx_description
1 polymer ?
#
loop_
_entity_poly.entity_id
_entity_poly.type
_entity_poly.pdbx_seq_one_letter_code
_entity_poly.pdbx_strand_id
1 'polypeptide(L)'
;MTKRPADTKTSPKAKAKKAEKADDANSRFEPIFHLVGMANVTESTKAMLSGMVPHCFRTCPADRHDFQQKMTAGLVELVNNVEADHVRVVEEARVTFEDVQKQSAEAAKAVEVAAEEAASARAVRTQKEEMLQEAEKETKLAQAAVAAAKAKMESMEADRSAIVAEKAEYESLLEGDWAVLKAGSMDGKKWRERSKLITFVLKMLEPVGLDAALNGALPVALKTKPADRGKFAEKAIAYSEELLHRAIASYSEKLEGFETEASSRAQALTDAEAGLEAAAQLQEQRQADFLSADAIVREKDATLASAKKAEKTLAPRSSKTKASLADAEDSLLQVRNLMTEFQNLVKGEEG
;
A
#
# COMPACT_ATOMS: atom_id res chain seq x y z
N MET A 1 -25.90 -26.91 21.39
CA MET A 1 -25.79 -26.43 22.78
C MET A 1 -27.14 -25.84 23.18
N THR A 2 -28.08 -26.71 23.56
CA THR A 2 -28.48 -26.98 24.97
C THR A 2 -29.31 -25.86 25.60
N LYS A 3 -30.59 -25.93 25.25
CA LYS A 3 -31.79 -25.52 25.99
C LYS A 3 -31.67 -25.90 27.47
N ARG A 4 -31.96 -24.97 28.39
CA ARG A 4 -32.15 -25.26 29.82
C ARG A 4 -33.31 -24.39 30.36
N PRO A 5 -34.45 -24.98 30.76
CA PRO A 5 -35.48 -24.29 31.53
C PRO A 5 -35.18 -24.44 33.02
N ALA A 6 -35.47 -23.43 33.84
CA ALA A 6 -35.37 -23.55 35.30
C ALA A 6 -36.49 -22.77 36.00
N ASP A 7 -37.36 -23.56 36.63
CA ASP A 7 -38.02 -23.40 37.92
C ASP A 7 -38.69 -22.09 38.33
N THR A 8 -40.02 -22.20 38.30
CA THR A 8 -41.01 -21.61 39.20
C THR A 8 -40.62 -21.69 40.69
N LYS A 9 -40.54 -20.53 41.36
CA LYS A 9 -40.74 -20.41 42.82
C LYS A 9 -41.85 -19.41 43.10
N THR A 10 -43.01 -19.95 43.44
CA THR A 10 -44.17 -19.26 44.01
C THR A 10 -43.82 -18.72 45.40
N SER A 11 -43.88 -17.39 45.55
CA SER A 11 -43.71 -16.69 46.82
C SER A 11 -45.06 -16.47 47.53
N PRO A 12 -45.10 -16.42 48.88
CA PRO A 12 -46.34 -16.46 49.65
C PRO A 12 -47.16 -15.16 49.60
N LYS A 13 -48.49 -15.31 49.50
CA LYS A 13 -49.48 -14.22 49.62
C LYS A 13 -49.35 -13.53 50.98
N ALA A 14 -48.83 -12.31 50.99
CA ALA A 14 -48.85 -11.41 52.13
C ALA A 14 -50.27 -10.88 52.39
N LYS A 15 -50.68 -10.88 53.66
CA LYS A 15 -51.97 -10.36 54.13
C LYS A 15 -51.98 -8.83 53.97
N ALA A 16 -53.00 -8.31 53.28
CA ALA A 16 -53.24 -6.88 53.11
C ALA A 16 -53.50 -6.22 54.46
N LYS A 17 -52.62 -5.27 54.83
CA LYS A 17 -52.77 -4.39 55.99
C LYS A 17 -53.84 -3.35 55.65
N LYS A 18 -54.90 -3.27 56.47
CA LYS A 18 -55.99 -2.30 56.36
C LYS A 18 -55.40 -0.89 56.52
N ALA A 19 -55.35 -0.12 55.44
CA ALA A 19 -54.87 1.26 55.46
C ALA A 19 -55.80 2.12 56.31
N GLU A 20 -55.19 2.86 57.23
CA GLU A 20 -55.82 3.92 58.01
C GLU A 20 -56.30 5.00 57.02
N LYS A 21 -57.56 5.45 57.12
CA LYS A 21 -58.05 6.58 56.32
C LYS A 21 -57.32 7.84 56.81
N ALA A 22 -56.24 8.19 56.12
CA ALA A 22 -55.60 9.48 56.29
C ALA A 22 -56.64 10.59 56.04
N ASP A 23 -56.57 11.63 56.86
CA ASP A 23 -57.49 12.75 56.90
C ASP A 23 -57.49 13.50 55.55
N ASP A 24 -58.60 13.42 54.81
CA ASP A 24 -58.80 13.97 53.46
C ASP A 24 -58.54 15.50 53.39
N ALA A 25 -58.59 16.17 54.54
CA ALA A 25 -58.39 17.61 54.69
C ALA A 25 -56.97 18.13 54.36
N ASN A 26 -55.98 17.27 54.14
CA ASN A 26 -54.61 17.66 53.76
C ASN A 26 -54.27 17.42 52.28
N SER A 27 -55.13 16.75 51.51
CA SER A 27 -54.88 16.43 50.10
C SER A 27 -54.64 17.68 49.24
N ARG A 28 -55.32 18.80 49.57
CA ARG A 28 -55.13 20.09 48.90
C ARG A 28 -53.76 20.73 49.08
N PHE A 29 -52.93 20.24 50.02
CA PHE A 29 -51.59 20.77 50.30
C PHE A 29 -50.46 19.90 49.72
N GLU A 30 -50.79 18.79 49.05
CA GLU A 30 -49.82 17.91 48.40
C GLU A 30 -48.80 18.64 47.51
N PRO A 31 -49.18 19.64 46.70
CA PRO A 31 -48.22 20.36 45.86
C PRO A 31 -47.14 21.07 46.70
N ILE A 32 -47.52 21.61 47.85
CA ILE A 32 -46.62 22.29 48.79
C ILE A 32 -45.69 21.28 49.47
N PHE A 33 -46.23 20.14 49.91
CA PHE A 33 -45.41 19.07 50.50
C PHE A 33 -44.38 18.54 49.52
N HIS A 34 -44.77 18.37 48.25
CA HIS A 34 -43.86 17.91 47.23
C HIS A 34 -42.75 18.93 46.95
N LEU A 35 -43.08 20.22 46.81
CA LEU A 35 -42.09 21.29 46.67
C LEU A 35 -41.13 21.40 47.87
N VAL A 36 -41.65 21.31 49.10
CA VAL A 36 -40.82 21.26 50.32
C VAL A 36 -39.92 20.03 50.33
N GLY A 37 -40.41 18.89 49.82
CA GLY A 37 -39.64 17.66 49.65
C GLY A 37 -38.44 17.82 48.71
N MET A 38 -38.62 18.60 47.64
CA MET A 38 -37.59 18.91 46.64
C MET A 38 -36.58 19.96 47.12
N ALA A 39 -36.89 20.72 48.16
CA ALA A 39 -36.00 21.77 48.66
C ALA A 39 -34.69 21.24 49.24
N ASN A 40 -33.59 21.95 48.96
CA ASN A 40 -32.26 21.66 49.50
C ASN A 40 -32.09 22.18 50.93
N VAL A 41 -32.93 21.67 51.84
CA VAL A 41 -32.90 21.97 53.28
C VAL A 41 -32.84 20.67 54.07
N THR A 42 -32.49 20.75 55.36
CA THR A 42 -32.40 19.54 56.20
C THR A 42 -33.76 18.84 56.33
N GLU A 43 -33.77 17.52 56.48
CA GLU A 43 -35.01 16.74 56.65
C GLU A 43 -35.84 17.20 57.87
N SER A 44 -35.17 17.63 58.95
CA SER A 44 -35.86 18.23 60.11
C SER A 44 -36.58 19.52 59.72
N THR A 45 -35.97 20.34 58.87
CA THR A 45 -36.58 21.57 58.34
C THR A 45 -37.76 21.24 57.44
N LYS A 46 -37.65 20.24 56.56
CA LYS A 46 -38.76 19.79 55.70
C LYS A 46 -39.96 19.32 56.52
N ALA A 47 -39.73 18.46 57.53
CA ALA A 47 -40.78 17.96 58.40
C ALA A 47 -41.49 19.08 59.18
N MET A 48 -40.72 20.03 59.71
CA MET A 48 -41.27 21.20 60.39
C MET A 48 -42.11 22.06 59.44
N LEU A 49 -41.60 22.38 58.25
CA LEU A 49 -42.30 23.18 57.26
C LEU A 49 -43.59 22.50 56.81
N SER A 50 -43.54 21.21 56.47
CA SER A 50 -44.71 20.41 56.11
C SER A 50 -45.75 20.37 57.24
N GLY A 51 -45.33 20.20 58.49
CA GLY A 51 -46.25 20.27 59.64
C GLY A 51 -46.95 21.62 59.79
N MET A 52 -46.32 22.71 59.36
CA MET A 52 -46.86 24.06 59.45
C MET A 52 -47.78 24.45 58.29
N VAL A 53 -47.69 23.79 57.13
CA VAL A 53 -48.50 24.13 55.94
C VAL A 53 -50.01 24.16 56.24
N PRO A 54 -50.64 23.14 56.88
CA PRO A 54 -52.07 23.20 57.13
C PRO A 54 -52.48 24.38 58.02
N HIS A 55 -51.63 24.77 58.97
CA HIS A 55 -51.89 25.89 59.86
C HIS A 55 -51.74 27.25 59.15
N CYS A 56 -50.83 27.35 58.18
CA CYS A 56 -50.60 28.58 57.42
C CYS A 56 -51.69 28.80 56.35
N PHE A 57 -52.21 27.73 55.75
CA PHE A 57 -53.10 27.82 54.58
C PHE A 57 -54.57 27.43 54.85
N ARG A 58 -54.94 26.97 56.06
CA ARG A 58 -56.36 26.85 56.46
C ARG A 58 -56.97 28.17 56.92
N THR A 59 -56.15 29.07 57.45
CA THR A 59 -56.58 30.40 57.88
C THR A 59 -56.60 31.35 56.68
N CYS A 60 -57.72 32.07 56.49
CA CYS A 60 -57.86 33.12 55.49
C CYS A 60 -56.69 34.11 55.59
N PRO A 61 -56.09 34.60 54.48
CA PRO A 61 -54.98 35.54 54.53
C PRO A 61 -55.18 36.74 55.47
N ALA A 62 -56.41 37.25 55.58
CA ALA A 62 -56.76 38.37 56.45
C ALA A 62 -56.73 38.03 57.96
N ASP A 63 -56.96 36.76 58.30
CA ASP A 63 -57.05 36.26 59.68
C ASP A 63 -55.76 35.58 60.15
N ARG A 64 -54.74 35.48 59.28
CA ARG A 64 -53.44 34.89 59.63
C ARG A 64 -52.72 35.79 60.63
N HIS A 65 -52.35 35.22 61.77
CA HIS A 65 -51.50 35.94 62.72
C HIS A 65 -50.07 36.10 62.19
N ASP A 66 -49.30 37.04 62.74
CA ASP A 66 -47.96 37.43 62.24
C ASP A 66 -47.01 36.24 61.98
N PHE A 67 -47.00 35.24 62.86
CA PHE A 67 -46.17 34.05 62.67
C PHE A 67 -46.63 33.19 61.48
N GLN A 68 -47.94 33.00 61.25
CA GLN A 68 -48.44 32.33 60.04
C GLN A 68 -48.05 33.11 58.77
N GLN A 69 -48.12 34.45 58.80
CA GLN A 69 -47.70 35.26 57.66
C GLN A 69 -46.20 35.11 57.36
N LYS A 70 -45.35 35.15 58.39
CA LYS A 70 -43.90 34.92 58.25
C LYS A 70 -43.59 33.51 57.72
N MET A 71 -44.30 32.49 58.20
CA MET A 71 -44.13 31.12 57.71
C MET A 71 -44.58 30.97 56.26
N THR A 72 -45.70 31.58 55.86
CA THR A 72 -46.14 31.61 54.46
C THR A 72 -45.11 32.32 53.57
N ALA A 73 -44.58 33.46 54.00
CA ALA A 73 -43.54 34.17 53.25
C ALA A 73 -42.26 33.34 53.09
N GLY A 74 -41.81 32.67 54.15
CA GLY A 74 -40.66 31.76 54.09
C GLY A 74 -40.89 30.54 53.20
N LEU A 75 -42.12 30.01 53.16
CA LEU A 75 -42.49 28.94 52.21
C LEU A 75 -42.49 29.43 50.76
N VAL A 76 -42.97 30.64 50.49
CA VAL A 76 -42.89 31.25 49.15
C VAL A 76 -41.45 31.41 48.72
N GLU A 77 -40.59 31.96 49.58
CA GLU A 77 -39.16 32.10 49.32
C GLU A 77 -38.50 30.73 49.06
N LEU A 78 -38.82 29.73 49.87
CA LEU A 78 -38.31 28.37 49.69
C LEU A 78 -38.71 27.79 48.32
N VAL A 79 -39.98 27.90 47.93
CA VAL A 79 -40.47 27.40 46.64
C VAL A 79 -39.79 28.13 45.47
N ASN A 80 -39.61 29.44 45.58
CA ASN A 80 -38.87 30.21 44.57
C ASN A 80 -37.41 29.72 44.46
N ASN A 81 -36.77 29.39 45.58
CA ASN A 81 -35.43 28.84 45.60
C ASN A 81 -35.38 27.44 44.94
N VAL A 82 -36.40 26.60 45.12
CA VAL A 82 -36.51 25.30 44.42
C VAL A 82 -36.58 25.51 42.91
N GLU A 83 -37.43 26.43 42.41
CA GLU A 83 -37.47 26.72 40.99
C GLU A 83 -36.11 27.24 40.49
N ALA A 84 -35.50 28.19 41.20
CA ALA A 84 -34.19 28.74 40.84
C ALA A 84 -33.10 27.66 40.77
N ASP A 85 -33.09 26.70 41.71
CA ASP A 85 -32.18 25.56 41.71
C ASP A 85 -32.39 24.67 40.48
N HIS A 86 -33.64 24.35 40.12
CA HIS A 86 -33.92 23.55 38.93
C HIS A 86 -33.59 24.28 37.62
N VAL A 87 -33.81 25.60 37.54
CA VAL A 87 -33.38 26.43 36.41
C VAL A 87 -31.86 26.35 36.26
N ARG A 88 -31.12 26.42 37.36
CA ARG A 88 -29.66 26.27 37.33
C ARG A 88 -29.23 24.89 36.83
N VAL A 89 -29.88 23.81 37.29
CA VAL A 89 -29.57 22.44 36.84
C VAL A 89 -29.81 22.28 35.33
N VAL A 90 -30.90 22.85 34.79
CA VAL A 90 -31.15 22.87 33.33
C VAL A 90 -30.05 23.63 32.59
N GLU A 91 -29.65 24.79 33.08
CA GLU A 91 -28.59 25.59 32.46
C GLU A 91 -27.24 24.84 32.44
N GLU A 92 -26.85 24.22 33.55
CA GLU A 92 -25.63 23.42 33.65
C GLU A 92 -25.66 22.20 32.71
N ALA A 93 -26.80 21.50 32.63
CA ALA A 93 -27.00 20.39 31.72
C ALA A 93 -26.94 20.83 30.25
N ARG A 94 -27.53 22.00 29.93
CA ARG A 94 -27.50 22.59 28.59
C ARG A 94 -26.09 22.93 28.15
N VAL A 95 -25.33 23.64 29.00
CA VAL A 95 -23.92 23.98 28.72
C VAL A 95 -23.10 22.71 28.47
N THR A 96 -23.31 21.67 29.29
CA THR A 96 -22.60 20.39 29.13
C THR A 96 -22.99 19.68 27.83
N PHE A 97 -24.26 19.72 27.44
CA PHE A 97 -24.72 19.16 26.17
C PHE A 97 -24.14 19.91 24.97
N GLU A 98 -24.15 21.24 25.00
CA GLU A 98 -23.58 22.10 23.95
C GLU A 98 -22.07 21.90 23.78
N ASP A 99 -21.31 21.78 24.87
CA ASP A 99 -19.87 21.47 24.82
C ASP A 99 -19.60 20.11 24.15
N VAL A 100 -20.35 19.06 24.53
CA VAL A 100 -20.20 17.74 23.91
C VAL A 100 -20.62 17.74 22.44
N GLN A 101 -21.64 18.50 22.07
CA GLN A 101 -22.02 18.68 20.65
C GLN A 101 -20.91 19.35 19.85
N LYS A 102 -20.30 20.41 20.39
CA LYS A 102 -19.16 21.08 19.78
C LYS A 102 -17.98 20.12 19.59
N GLN A 103 -17.61 19.37 20.64
CA GLN A 103 -16.55 18.35 20.56
C GLN A 103 -16.87 17.28 19.52
N SER A 104 -18.14 16.86 19.41
CA SER A 104 -18.57 15.87 18.42
C SER A 104 -18.44 16.41 16.99
N ALA A 105 -18.79 17.68 16.75
CA ALA A 105 -18.65 18.31 15.44
C ALA A 105 -17.16 18.48 15.06
N GLU A 106 -16.32 18.89 16.00
CA GLU A 106 -14.86 18.99 15.81
C GLU A 106 -14.23 17.62 15.51
N ALA A 107 -14.65 16.57 16.22
CA ALA A 107 -14.18 15.21 15.96
C ALA A 107 -14.60 14.67 14.59
N ALA A 108 -15.86 14.91 14.18
CA ALA A 108 -16.34 14.53 12.84
C ALA A 108 -15.54 15.23 11.73
N LYS A 109 -15.27 16.54 11.89
CA LYS A 109 -14.42 17.29 10.95
C LYS A 109 -12.99 16.74 10.92
N ALA A 110 -12.43 16.36 12.07
CA ALA A 110 -11.10 15.75 12.14
C ALA A 110 -11.05 14.39 11.40
N VAL A 111 -12.12 13.60 11.45
CA VAL A 111 -12.25 12.35 10.68
C VAL A 111 -12.29 12.62 9.19
N GLU A 112 -13.05 13.61 8.74
CA GLU A 112 -13.13 14.00 7.33
C GLU A 112 -11.76 14.42 6.78
N VAL A 113 -11.07 15.34 7.46
CA VAL A 113 -9.73 15.81 7.08
C VAL A 113 -8.74 14.65 7.04
N ALA A 114 -8.70 13.81 8.09
CA ALA A 114 -7.80 12.67 8.13
C ALA A 114 -8.11 11.63 7.04
N ALA A 115 -9.37 11.49 6.63
CA ALA A 115 -9.77 10.59 5.55
C ALA A 115 -9.31 11.10 4.18
N GLU A 116 -9.43 12.39 3.93
CA GLU A 116 -8.93 13.03 2.70
C GLU A 116 -7.40 12.93 2.60
N GLU A 117 -6.68 13.24 3.68
CA GLU A 117 -5.22 13.10 3.72
C GLU A 117 -4.76 11.66 3.49
N ALA A 118 -5.42 10.68 4.11
CA ALA A 118 -5.12 9.27 3.90
C ALA A 118 -5.41 8.82 2.46
N ALA A 119 -6.50 9.29 1.85
CA ALA A 119 -6.83 9.02 0.46
C ALA A 119 -5.78 9.61 -0.50
N SER A 120 -5.38 10.86 -0.27
CA SER A 120 -4.33 11.53 -1.04
C SER A 120 -2.98 10.80 -0.95
N ALA A 121 -2.56 10.43 0.27
CA ALA A 121 -1.35 9.65 0.48
C ALA A 121 -1.37 8.30 -0.25
N ARG A 122 -2.52 7.60 -0.24
CA ARG A 122 -2.68 6.33 -0.97
C ARG A 122 -2.57 6.50 -2.48
N ALA A 123 -3.11 7.57 -3.05
CA ALA A 123 -2.97 7.86 -4.47
C ALA A 123 -1.50 8.09 -4.87
N VAL A 124 -0.75 8.85 -4.06
CA VAL A 124 0.70 9.04 -4.27
C VAL A 124 1.45 7.72 -4.19
N ARG A 125 1.14 6.86 -3.21
CA ARG A 125 1.74 5.52 -3.09
C ARG A 125 1.50 4.68 -4.35
N THR A 126 0.27 4.65 -4.87
CA THR A 126 -0.06 3.93 -6.11
C THR A 126 0.75 4.45 -7.30
N GLN A 127 0.88 5.76 -7.45
CA GLN A 127 1.71 6.34 -8.51
C GLN A 127 3.18 5.89 -8.38
N LYS A 128 3.73 5.90 -7.16
CA LYS A 128 5.12 5.47 -6.91
C LYS A 128 5.32 3.97 -7.17
N GLU A 129 4.31 3.15 -6.87
CA GLU A 129 4.32 1.72 -7.18
C GLU A 129 4.37 1.46 -8.70
N GLU A 130 3.58 2.18 -9.49
CA GLU A 130 3.61 2.10 -10.95
C GLU A 130 4.99 2.50 -11.51
N MET A 131 5.58 3.58 -10.99
CA MET A 131 6.92 4.02 -11.40
C MET A 131 8.00 2.98 -11.05
N LEU A 132 7.87 2.30 -9.91
CA LEU A 132 8.78 1.21 -9.53
C LEU A 132 8.64 0.01 -10.48
N GLN A 133 7.41 -0.39 -10.80
CA GLN A 133 7.17 -1.49 -11.74
C GLN A 133 7.73 -1.22 -13.13
N GLU A 134 7.68 0.03 -13.60
CA GLU A 134 8.27 0.39 -14.89
C GLU A 134 9.80 0.33 -14.85
N ALA A 135 10.43 0.86 -13.79
CA ALA A 135 11.89 0.77 -13.62
C ALA A 135 12.39 -0.69 -13.50
N GLU A 136 11.59 -1.59 -12.91
CA GLU A 136 11.88 -3.03 -12.89
C GLU A 136 11.85 -3.66 -14.29
N LYS A 137 10.93 -3.24 -15.17
CA LYS A 137 10.90 -3.71 -16.57
C LYS A 137 12.10 -3.19 -17.35
N GLU A 138 12.42 -1.91 -17.22
CA GLU A 138 13.59 -1.30 -17.87
C GLU A 138 14.88 -2.03 -17.47
N THR A 139 15.04 -2.34 -16.18
CA THR A 139 16.19 -3.11 -15.68
C THR A 139 16.27 -4.50 -16.31
N LYS A 140 15.14 -5.22 -16.45
CA LYS A 140 15.10 -6.52 -17.13
C LYS A 140 15.47 -6.43 -18.61
N LEU A 141 14.99 -5.39 -19.31
CA LEU A 141 15.35 -5.15 -20.70
C LEU A 141 16.86 -4.85 -20.86
N ALA A 142 17.43 -4.06 -19.96
CA ALA A 142 18.86 -3.76 -19.95
C ALA A 142 19.71 -5.00 -19.66
N GLN A 143 19.29 -5.86 -18.72
CA GLN A 143 19.94 -7.16 -18.48
C GLN A 143 19.94 -8.05 -19.74
N ALA A 144 18.81 -8.10 -20.45
CA ALA A 144 18.71 -8.85 -21.70
C ALA A 144 19.62 -8.27 -22.80
N ALA A 145 19.78 -6.94 -22.87
CA ALA A 145 20.69 -6.28 -23.81
C ALA A 145 22.16 -6.65 -23.53
N VAL A 146 22.59 -6.65 -22.26
CA VAL A 146 23.93 -7.09 -21.86
C VAL A 146 24.15 -8.57 -22.23
N ALA A 147 23.19 -9.44 -21.94
CA ALA A 147 23.29 -10.86 -22.29
C ALA A 147 23.41 -11.07 -23.81
N ALA A 148 22.62 -10.34 -24.60
CA ALA A 148 22.69 -10.41 -26.06
C ALA A 148 24.02 -9.88 -26.61
N ALA A 149 24.59 -8.81 -26.03
CA ALA A 149 25.89 -8.29 -26.41
C ALA A 149 27.02 -9.30 -26.10
N LYS A 150 26.98 -9.94 -24.93
CA LYS A 150 27.94 -11.00 -24.55
C LYS A 150 27.87 -12.21 -25.49
N ALA A 151 26.66 -12.70 -25.80
CA ALA A 151 26.48 -13.81 -26.73
C ALA A 151 27.04 -13.50 -28.13
N LYS A 152 26.90 -12.26 -28.61
CA LYS A 152 27.53 -11.82 -29.86
C LYS A 152 29.05 -11.81 -29.75
N MET A 153 29.63 -11.32 -28.65
CA MET A 153 31.09 -11.38 -28.47
C MET A 153 31.63 -12.82 -28.51
N GLU A 154 30.95 -13.75 -27.83
CA GLU A 154 31.34 -15.16 -27.82
C GLU A 154 31.22 -15.82 -29.20
N SER A 155 30.13 -15.53 -29.95
CA SER A 155 29.95 -16.09 -31.28
C SER A 155 31.04 -15.61 -32.25
N MET A 156 31.44 -14.34 -32.16
CA MET A 156 32.51 -13.78 -32.98
C MET A 156 33.84 -14.47 -32.71
N GLU A 157 34.19 -14.72 -31.45
CA GLU A 157 35.47 -15.35 -31.12
C GLU A 157 35.50 -16.80 -31.62
N ALA A 158 34.37 -17.50 -31.59
CA ALA A 158 34.23 -18.83 -32.20
C ALA A 158 34.44 -18.78 -33.74
N ASP A 159 33.80 -17.84 -34.42
CA ASP A 159 33.95 -17.64 -35.88
C ASP A 159 35.40 -17.27 -36.25
N ARG A 160 36.02 -16.39 -35.47
CA ARG A 160 37.43 -15.98 -35.63
C ARG A 160 38.36 -17.17 -35.44
N SER A 161 38.16 -17.98 -34.39
CA SER A 161 38.97 -19.17 -34.14
C SER A 161 38.84 -20.19 -35.27
N ALA A 162 37.65 -20.37 -35.85
CA ALA A 162 37.44 -21.26 -37.00
C ALA A 162 38.22 -20.76 -38.23
N ILE A 163 38.18 -19.46 -38.51
CA ILE A 163 38.90 -18.85 -39.64
C ILE A 163 40.41 -18.92 -39.45
N VAL A 164 40.93 -18.72 -38.23
CA VAL A 164 42.36 -18.92 -37.92
C VAL A 164 42.78 -20.36 -38.19
N ALA A 165 41.98 -21.34 -37.75
CA ALA A 165 42.27 -22.75 -37.96
C ALA A 165 42.28 -23.11 -39.46
N GLU A 166 41.25 -22.68 -40.21
CA GLU A 166 41.19 -22.89 -41.67
C GLU A 166 42.40 -22.27 -42.36
N LYS A 167 42.73 -21.01 -42.05
CA LYS A 167 43.92 -20.34 -42.61
C LYS A 167 45.20 -21.14 -42.35
N ALA A 168 45.40 -21.62 -41.13
CA ALA A 168 46.58 -22.42 -40.76
C ALA A 168 46.66 -23.75 -41.52
N GLU A 169 45.52 -24.40 -41.81
CA GLU A 169 45.48 -25.61 -42.65
C GLU A 169 45.95 -25.33 -44.08
N TYR A 170 45.51 -24.21 -44.69
CA TYR A 170 45.96 -23.81 -46.03
C TYR A 170 47.44 -23.42 -46.06
N GLU A 171 47.94 -22.70 -45.04
CA GLU A 171 49.35 -22.35 -44.91
C GLU A 171 50.22 -23.61 -44.77
N SER A 172 49.82 -24.54 -43.89
CA SER A 172 50.52 -25.83 -43.73
C SER A 172 50.50 -26.68 -45.00
N LEU A 173 49.39 -26.68 -45.75
CA LEU A 173 49.29 -27.37 -47.04
C LEU A 173 50.26 -26.79 -48.06
N LEU A 174 50.32 -25.45 -48.15
CA LEU A 174 51.15 -24.72 -49.11
C LEU A 174 52.65 -24.92 -48.84
N GLU A 175 53.07 -24.81 -47.57
CA GLU A 175 54.48 -24.93 -47.16
C GLU A 175 54.97 -26.38 -47.13
N GLY A 176 54.09 -27.34 -46.83
CA GLY A 176 54.42 -28.76 -46.70
C GLY A 176 54.10 -29.58 -47.95
N ASP A 177 52.89 -30.14 -47.98
CA ASP A 177 52.47 -31.14 -48.97
C ASP A 177 52.54 -30.63 -50.40
N TRP A 178 52.10 -29.38 -50.63
CA TRP A 178 52.14 -28.75 -51.94
C TRP A 178 53.56 -28.57 -52.46
N ALA A 179 54.49 -28.10 -51.61
CA ALA A 179 55.89 -27.94 -51.95
C ALA A 179 56.54 -29.28 -52.34
N VAL A 180 56.26 -30.36 -51.60
CA VAL A 180 56.74 -31.71 -51.90
C VAL A 180 56.21 -32.22 -53.25
N LEU A 181 54.91 -32.04 -53.51
CA LEU A 181 54.27 -32.44 -54.77
C LEU A 181 54.81 -31.64 -55.97
N LYS A 182 54.99 -30.32 -55.79
CA LYS A 182 55.53 -29.41 -56.81
C LYS A 182 56.98 -29.76 -57.14
N ALA A 183 57.83 -30.01 -56.14
CA ALA A 183 59.22 -30.41 -56.35
C ALA A 183 59.36 -31.83 -56.93
N GLY A 184 58.33 -32.68 -56.81
CA GLY A 184 58.39 -34.08 -57.23
C GLY A 184 59.42 -34.88 -56.43
N SER A 185 59.69 -34.49 -55.18
CA SER A 185 60.78 -35.01 -54.34
C SER A 185 60.48 -36.37 -53.68
N MET A 186 59.30 -36.94 -53.91
CA MET A 186 58.93 -38.24 -53.36
C MET A 186 59.53 -39.40 -54.14
N ASP A 187 60.01 -40.41 -53.41
CA ASP A 187 60.47 -41.68 -53.98
C ASP A 187 59.38 -42.32 -54.85
N GLY A 188 59.74 -42.79 -56.05
CA GLY A 188 58.83 -43.49 -56.96
C GLY A 188 58.16 -44.71 -56.34
N LYS A 189 58.78 -45.34 -55.34
CA LYS A 189 58.19 -46.45 -54.57
C LYS A 189 56.99 -46.01 -53.71
N LYS A 190 56.88 -44.72 -53.36
CA LYS A 190 55.81 -44.13 -52.53
C LYS A 190 54.66 -43.56 -53.36
N TRP A 191 54.38 -44.11 -54.54
CA TRP A 191 53.35 -43.59 -55.44
C TRP A 191 51.93 -43.55 -54.82
N ARG A 192 51.65 -44.42 -53.84
CA ARG A 192 50.38 -44.41 -53.09
C ARG A 192 50.26 -43.21 -52.17
N GLU A 193 51.32 -42.89 -51.42
CA GLU A 193 51.39 -41.68 -50.57
C GLU A 193 51.20 -40.43 -51.42
N ARG A 194 51.90 -40.35 -52.56
CA ARG A 194 51.71 -39.28 -53.55
C ARG A 194 50.26 -39.11 -53.98
N SER A 195 49.60 -40.22 -54.33
CA SER A 195 48.22 -40.15 -54.82
C SER A 195 47.26 -39.69 -53.72
N LYS A 196 47.49 -40.09 -52.46
CA LYS A 196 46.72 -39.61 -51.30
C LYS A 196 46.90 -38.10 -51.10
N LEU A 197 48.14 -37.60 -51.15
CA LEU A 197 48.43 -36.17 -51.03
C LEU A 197 47.76 -35.36 -52.15
N ILE A 198 47.81 -35.86 -53.40
CA ILE A 198 47.11 -35.23 -54.52
C ILE A 198 45.60 -35.16 -54.26
N THR A 199 44.98 -36.27 -53.81
CA THR A 199 43.55 -36.27 -53.48
C THR A 199 43.21 -35.29 -52.35
N PHE A 200 44.06 -35.19 -51.33
CA PHE A 200 43.90 -34.23 -50.24
C PHE A 200 43.97 -32.78 -50.74
N VAL A 201 44.98 -32.44 -51.54
CA VAL A 201 45.13 -31.11 -52.15
C VAL A 201 43.91 -30.75 -53.00
N LEU A 202 43.41 -31.67 -53.83
CA LEU A 202 42.21 -31.42 -54.66
C LEU A 202 40.98 -31.14 -53.79
N LYS A 203 40.82 -31.87 -52.68
CA LYS A 203 39.75 -31.63 -51.71
C LYS A 203 39.87 -30.26 -51.04
N MET A 204 41.08 -29.79 -50.76
CA MET A 204 41.31 -28.44 -50.20
C MET A 204 41.14 -27.34 -51.24
N LEU A 205 41.40 -27.62 -52.52
CA LEU A 205 41.20 -26.67 -53.62
C LEU A 205 39.72 -26.53 -54.04
N GLU A 206 38.89 -27.53 -53.77
CA GLU A 206 37.47 -27.54 -54.15
C GLU A 206 36.67 -26.36 -53.54
N PRO A 207 36.72 -26.07 -52.22
CA PRO A 207 36.03 -24.92 -51.62
C PRO A 207 36.48 -23.56 -52.15
N VAL A 208 37.72 -23.45 -52.66
CA VAL A 208 38.30 -22.20 -53.17
C VAL A 208 38.10 -22.02 -54.67
N GLY A 209 37.27 -22.87 -55.29
CA GLY A 209 36.83 -22.70 -56.67
C GLY A 209 37.70 -23.40 -57.70
N LEU A 210 38.23 -24.58 -57.38
CA LEU A 210 38.93 -25.42 -58.36
C LEU A 210 38.03 -25.75 -59.56
N ASP A 211 38.41 -25.27 -60.74
CA ASP A 211 37.71 -25.59 -61.97
C ASP A 211 37.74 -27.09 -62.29
N ALA A 212 36.64 -27.63 -62.82
CA ALA A 212 36.50 -29.05 -63.12
C ALA A 212 37.57 -29.57 -64.11
N ALA A 213 37.98 -28.75 -65.09
CA ALA A 213 39.05 -29.10 -66.01
C ALA A 213 40.40 -29.18 -65.29
N LEU A 214 40.64 -28.29 -64.31
CA LEU A 214 41.84 -28.32 -63.49
C LEU A 214 41.85 -29.53 -62.55
N ASN A 215 40.70 -29.93 -62.01
CA ASN A 215 40.56 -31.13 -61.18
C ASN A 215 41.02 -32.40 -61.90
N GLY A 216 40.76 -32.52 -63.21
CA GLY A 216 41.27 -33.63 -64.03
C GLY A 216 42.75 -33.50 -64.42
N ALA A 217 43.21 -32.27 -64.71
CA ALA A 217 44.56 -31.99 -65.20
C ALA A 217 45.64 -32.04 -64.11
N LEU A 218 45.33 -31.50 -62.92
CA LEU A 218 46.28 -31.35 -61.82
C LEU A 218 46.85 -32.68 -61.31
N PRO A 219 46.07 -33.77 -61.10
CA PRO A 219 46.62 -35.06 -60.72
C PRO A 219 47.65 -35.60 -61.72
N VAL A 220 47.40 -35.38 -63.02
CA VAL A 220 48.32 -35.81 -64.08
C VAL A 220 49.60 -34.97 -64.02
N ALA A 221 49.46 -33.64 -63.91
CA ALA A 221 50.59 -32.72 -63.78
C ALA A 221 51.50 -33.03 -62.59
N LEU A 222 50.92 -33.32 -61.42
CA LEU A 222 51.65 -33.63 -60.19
C LEU A 222 52.28 -35.04 -60.19
N LYS A 223 51.74 -35.98 -60.98
CA LYS A 223 52.33 -37.33 -61.15
C LYS A 223 53.51 -37.34 -62.13
N THR A 224 53.54 -36.42 -63.09
CA THR A 224 54.63 -36.24 -64.06
C THR A 224 55.87 -35.65 -63.38
N LYS A 225 57.06 -36.19 -63.70
CA LYS A 225 58.34 -35.69 -63.17
C LYS A 225 58.53 -34.23 -63.58
N PRO A 226 59.10 -33.36 -62.73
CA PRO A 226 59.26 -31.94 -63.04
C PRO A 226 59.91 -31.66 -64.40
N ALA A 227 60.96 -32.40 -64.77
CA ALA A 227 61.66 -32.23 -66.05
C ALA A 227 60.83 -32.64 -67.28
N ASP A 228 59.80 -33.46 -67.09
CA ASP A 228 58.93 -33.97 -68.16
C ASP A 228 57.58 -33.21 -68.21
N ARG A 229 57.38 -32.19 -67.38
CA ARG A 229 56.14 -31.40 -67.36
C ARG A 229 56.10 -30.49 -68.58
N GLY A 230 55.09 -30.66 -69.42
CA GLY A 230 54.80 -29.69 -70.47
C GLY A 230 54.19 -28.40 -69.92
N LYS A 231 54.15 -27.35 -70.76
CA LYS A 231 53.63 -26.01 -70.40
C LYS A 231 52.23 -26.03 -69.75
N PHE A 232 51.36 -26.95 -70.17
CA PHE A 232 50.03 -27.08 -69.59
C PHE A 232 50.07 -27.59 -68.14
N ALA A 233 50.93 -28.58 -67.84
CA ALA A 233 51.10 -29.10 -66.49
C ALA A 233 51.68 -28.05 -65.55
N GLU A 234 52.66 -27.26 -66.02
CA GLU A 234 53.22 -26.14 -65.25
C GLU A 234 52.16 -25.08 -64.94
N LYS A 235 51.35 -24.68 -65.94
CA LYS A 235 50.25 -23.73 -65.74
C LYS A 235 49.19 -24.25 -64.78
N ALA A 236 48.85 -25.54 -64.87
CA ALA A 236 47.88 -26.17 -63.96
C ALA A 236 48.37 -26.10 -62.50
N ILE A 237 49.65 -26.38 -62.26
CA ILE A 237 50.28 -26.26 -60.94
C ILE A 237 50.29 -24.79 -60.49
N ALA A 238 50.78 -23.87 -61.32
CA ALA A 238 50.88 -22.46 -60.97
C ALA A 238 49.51 -21.83 -60.61
N TYR A 239 48.47 -22.13 -61.39
CA TYR A 239 47.13 -21.63 -61.10
C TYR A 239 46.55 -22.22 -59.81
N SER A 240 46.81 -23.50 -59.52
CA SER A 240 46.36 -24.12 -58.26
C SER A 240 47.06 -23.50 -57.04
N GLU A 241 48.35 -23.20 -57.15
CA GLU A 241 49.09 -22.46 -56.13
C GLU A 241 48.55 -21.04 -55.93
N GLU A 242 48.21 -20.35 -57.01
CA GLU A 242 47.56 -19.04 -56.96
C GLU A 242 46.21 -19.11 -56.22
N LEU A 243 45.42 -20.18 -56.42
CA LEU A 243 44.19 -20.40 -55.68
C LEU A 243 44.43 -20.56 -54.17
N LEU A 244 45.47 -21.30 -53.75
CA LEU A 244 45.84 -21.44 -52.33
C LEU A 244 46.26 -20.10 -51.73
N HIS A 245 47.13 -19.35 -52.43
CA HIS A 245 47.52 -18.01 -51.98
C HIS A 245 46.33 -17.06 -51.87
N ARG A 246 45.41 -17.11 -52.83
CA ARG A 246 44.18 -16.30 -52.81
C ARG A 246 43.30 -16.66 -51.61
N ALA A 247 43.19 -17.95 -51.27
CA ALA A 247 42.46 -18.40 -50.09
C ALA A 247 43.07 -17.86 -48.80
N ILE A 248 44.39 -18.00 -48.62
CA ILE A 248 45.13 -17.47 -47.45
C ILE A 248 44.97 -15.95 -47.35
N ALA A 249 45.07 -15.22 -48.47
CA ALA A 249 44.85 -13.78 -48.52
C ALA A 249 43.41 -13.41 -48.11
N SER A 250 42.41 -14.12 -48.61
CA SER A 250 41.00 -13.90 -48.25
C SER A 250 40.74 -14.14 -46.77
N TYR A 251 41.31 -15.19 -46.17
CA TYR A 251 41.21 -15.42 -44.73
C TYR A 251 41.93 -14.33 -43.92
N SER A 252 43.06 -13.83 -44.40
CA SER A 252 43.77 -12.72 -43.75
C SER A 252 42.95 -11.43 -43.76
N GLU A 253 42.31 -11.10 -44.88
CA GLU A 253 41.39 -9.97 -44.98
C GLU A 253 40.19 -10.11 -44.03
N LYS A 254 39.59 -11.32 -43.94
CA LYS A 254 38.53 -11.60 -42.96
C LYS A 254 39.01 -11.37 -41.52
N LEU A 255 40.22 -11.82 -41.19
CA LEU A 255 40.84 -11.64 -39.87
C LEU A 255 41.07 -10.18 -39.51
N GLU A 256 41.48 -9.34 -40.47
CA GLU A 256 41.57 -7.88 -40.26
C GLU A 256 40.19 -7.25 -40.02
N GLY A 257 39.15 -7.73 -40.72
CA GLY A 257 37.76 -7.30 -40.50
C GLY A 257 37.25 -7.59 -39.08
N PHE A 258 37.69 -8.70 -38.46
CA PHE A 258 37.30 -9.05 -37.10
C PHE A 258 37.76 -8.03 -36.05
N GLU A 259 38.89 -7.35 -36.23
CA GLU A 259 39.35 -6.36 -35.24
C GLU A 259 38.41 -5.16 -35.16
N THR A 260 37.98 -4.67 -36.33
CA THR A 260 37.00 -3.57 -36.42
C THR A 260 35.66 -3.99 -35.83
N GLU A 261 35.20 -5.19 -36.17
CA GLU A 261 33.94 -5.70 -35.66
C GLU A 261 34.00 -5.99 -34.15
N ALA A 262 35.11 -6.52 -33.64
CA ALA A 262 35.34 -6.74 -32.21
C ALA A 262 35.30 -5.44 -31.44
N SER A 263 35.93 -4.38 -31.94
CA SER A 263 35.84 -3.04 -31.34
C SER A 263 34.40 -2.54 -31.30
N SER A 264 33.61 -2.76 -32.36
CA SER A 264 32.21 -2.36 -32.41
C SER A 264 31.35 -3.14 -31.42
N ARG A 265 31.53 -4.46 -31.32
CA ARG A 265 30.79 -5.31 -30.36
C ARG A 265 31.20 -5.03 -28.90
N ALA A 266 32.48 -4.74 -28.65
CA ALA A 266 32.97 -4.33 -27.33
C ALA A 266 32.38 -2.98 -26.88
N GLN A 267 32.26 -2.02 -27.80
CA GLN A 267 31.56 -0.76 -27.51
C GLN A 267 30.08 -1.02 -27.20
N ALA A 268 29.40 -1.85 -28.00
CA ALA A 268 27.99 -2.19 -27.74
C ALA A 268 27.77 -2.88 -26.39
N LEU A 269 28.73 -3.71 -25.93
CA LEU A 269 28.69 -4.28 -24.59
C LEU A 269 28.86 -3.20 -23.51
N THR A 270 29.85 -2.32 -23.68
CA THR A 270 30.08 -1.18 -22.77
C THR A 270 28.82 -0.31 -22.64
N ASP A 271 28.18 0.03 -23.77
CA ASP A 271 26.96 0.83 -23.80
C ASP A 271 25.79 0.10 -23.11
N ALA A 272 25.66 -1.21 -23.32
CA ALA A 272 24.63 -2.02 -22.67
C ALA A 272 24.84 -2.13 -21.15
N GLU A 273 26.08 -2.26 -20.70
CA GLU A 273 26.43 -2.30 -19.28
C GLU A 273 26.18 -0.95 -18.60
N ALA A 274 26.51 0.16 -19.26
CA ALA A 274 26.17 1.50 -18.78
C ALA A 274 24.64 1.71 -18.72
N GLY A 275 23.90 1.21 -19.71
CA GLY A 275 22.43 1.22 -19.70
C GLY A 275 21.82 0.42 -18.54
N LEU A 276 22.41 -0.75 -18.23
CA LEU A 276 22.01 -1.56 -17.07
C LEU A 276 22.29 -0.86 -15.75
N GLU A 277 23.45 -0.23 -15.61
CA GLU A 277 23.79 0.53 -14.40
C GLU A 277 22.79 1.69 -14.19
N ALA A 278 22.49 2.46 -15.23
CA ALA A 278 21.52 3.55 -15.16
C ALA A 278 20.11 3.05 -14.79
N ALA A 279 19.66 1.94 -15.39
CA ALA A 279 18.36 1.34 -15.07
C ALA A 279 18.29 0.85 -13.61
N ALA A 280 19.37 0.23 -13.12
CA ALA A 280 19.47 -0.25 -11.74
C ALA A 280 19.43 0.91 -10.72
N GLN A 281 20.17 2.00 -10.98
CA GLN A 281 20.13 3.20 -10.14
C GLN A 281 18.73 3.83 -10.11
N LEU A 282 18.06 3.89 -11.27
CA LEU A 282 16.68 4.37 -11.35
C LEU A 282 15.73 3.47 -10.55
N GLN A 283 15.85 2.14 -10.67
CA GLN A 283 15.06 1.19 -9.90
C GLN A 283 15.25 1.40 -8.39
N GLU A 284 16.48 1.54 -7.92
CA GLU A 284 16.78 1.81 -6.50
C GLU A 284 16.14 3.12 -6.03
N GLN A 285 16.25 4.19 -6.81
CA GLN A 285 15.60 5.46 -6.50
C GLN A 285 14.07 5.32 -6.40
N ARG A 286 13.44 4.62 -7.36
CA ARG A 286 11.98 4.39 -7.34
C ARG A 286 11.54 3.52 -6.16
N GLN A 287 12.37 2.56 -5.77
CA GLN A 287 12.11 1.74 -4.59
C GLN A 287 12.14 2.58 -3.31
N ALA A 288 13.13 3.47 -3.16
CA ALA A 288 13.20 4.40 -2.03
C ALA A 288 11.99 5.36 -1.99
N ASP A 289 11.60 5.92 -3.13
CA ASP A 289 10.41 6.76 -3.26
C ASP A 289 9.12 6.02 -2.82
N PHE A 290 8.96 4.77 -3.25
CA PHE A 290 7.81 3.94 -2.89
C PHE A 290 7.77 3.66 -1.39
N LEU A 291 8.90 3.28 -0.78
CA LEU A 291 8.99 3.02 0.66
C LEU A 291 8.66 4.27 1.49
N SER A 292 9.12 5.44 1.04
CA SER A 292 8.78 6.72 1.65
C SER A 292 7.26 7.00 1.59
N ALA A 293 6.64 6.80 0.41
CA ALA A 293 5.20 6.97 0.26
C ALA A 293 4.38 5.95 1.09
N ASP A 294 4.83 4.70 1.19
CA ASP A 294 4.19 3.68 2.03
C ASP A 294 4.22 4.05 3.52
N ALA A 295 5.34 4.61 4.00
CA ALA A 295 5.46 5.11 5.36
C ALA A 295 4.45 6.23 5.66
N ILE A 296 4.31 7.20 4.74
CA ILE A 296 3.34 8.30 4.87
C ILE A 296 1.90 7.75 4.93
N VAL A 297 1.56 6.76 4.09
CA VAL A 297 0.23 6.12 4.14
C VAL A 297 -0.05 5.52 5.51
N ARG A 298 0.93 4.82 6.12
CA ARG A 298 0.77 4.24 7.46
C ARG A 298 0.54 5.30 8.54
N GLU A 299 1.26 6.42 8.47
CA GLU A 299 1.09 7.54 9.40
C GLU A 299 -0.31 8.18 9.28
N LYS A 300 -0.76 8.44 8.05
CA LYS A 300 -2.07 9.02 7.78
C LYS A 300 -3.21 8.08 8.17
N ASP A 301 -3.07 6.77 7.91
CA ASP A 301 -4.04 5.77 8.34
C ASP A 301 -4.11 5.63 9.87
N ALA A 302 -2.99 5.76 10.57
CA ALA A 302 -2.97 5.80 12.04
C ALA A 302 -3.69 7.04 12.59
N THR A 303 -3.48 8.20 11.95
CA THR A 303 -4.17 9.45 12.30
C THR A 303 -5.68 9.32 12.10
N LEU A 304 -6.12 8.78 10.95
CA LEU A 304 -7.53 8.49 10.66
C LEU A 304 -8.15 7.53 11.68
N ALA A 305 -7.44 6.46 12.06
CA ALA A 305 -7.90 5.52 13.07
C ALA A 305 -8.07 6.18 14.44
N SER A 306 -7.14 7.06 14.83
CA SER A 306 -7.21 7.83 16.07
C SER A 306 -8.40 8.79 16.08
N ALA A 307 -8.62 9.54 14.99
CA ALA A 307 -9.75 10.46 14.84
C ALA A 307 -11.09 9.73 14.94
N LYS A 308 -11.24 8.59 14.26
CA LYS A 308 -12.45 7.75 14.33
C LYS A 308 -12.70 7.21 15.74
N LYS A 309 -11.63 6.86 16.46
CA LYS A 309 -11.76 6.42 17.86
C LYS A 309 -12.26 7.56 18.75
N ALA A 310 -11.72 8.77 18.59
CA ALA A 310 -12.16 9.94 19.34
C ALA A 310 -13.64 10.25 19.09
N GLU A 311 -14.07 10.29 17.82
CA GLU A 311 -15.48 10.46 17.44
C GLU A 311 -16.37 9.40 18.09
N LYS A 312 -15.99 8.12 18.01
CA LYS A 312 -16.75 7.01 18.60
C LYS A 312 -16.88 7.13 20.13
N THR A 313 -15.87 7.68 20.82
CA THR A 313 -15.95 7.88 22.28
C THR A 313 -16.88 9.03 22.70
N LEU A 314 -17.15 9.98 21.79
CA LEU A 314 -18.06 11.10 22.05
C LEU A 314 -19.54 10.74 21.86
N ALA A 315 -19.86 9.78 20.99
CA ALA A 315 -21.23 9.31 20.75
C ALA A 315 -22.01 8.94 22.04
N PRO A 316 -21.51 8.06 22.93
CA PRO A 316 -22.21 7.74 24.17
C PRO A 316 -22.29 8.93 25.15
N ARG A 317 -21.28 9.82 25.15
CA ARG A 317 -21.30 11.03 25.97
C ARG A 317 -22.42 11.98 25.52
N SER A 318 -22.56 12.19 24.21
CA SER A 318 -23.62 13.02 23.63
C SER A 318 -25.01 12.49 23.95
N SER A 319 -25.21 11.17 23.84
CA SER A 319 -26.48 10.54 24.25
C SER A 319 -26.77 10.73 25.74
N LYS A 320 -25.75 10.61 26.61
CA LYS A 320 -25.90 10.75 28.06
C LYS A 320 -26.22 12.19 28.46
N THR A 321 -25.51 13.18 27.91
CA THR A 321 -25.74 14.59 28.23
C THR A 321 -27.08 15.08 27.68
N LYS A 322 -27.51 14.57 26.52
CA LYS A 322 -28.85 14.81 25.98
C LYS A 322 -29.96 14.28 26.90
N ALA A 323 -29.81 13.06 27.40
CA ALA A 323 -30.76 12.48 28.36
C ALA A 323 -30.80 13.29 29.67
N SER A 324 -29.63 13.67 30.19
CA SER A 324 -29.54 14.49 31.40
C SER A 324 -30.19 15.87 31.24
N LEU A 325 -30.10 16.48 30.06
CA LEU A 325 -30.78 17.74 29.75
C LEU A 325 -32.30 17.54 29.74
N ALA A 326 -32.80 16.51 29.06
CA ALA A 326 -34.23 16.20 29.02
C ALA A 326 -34.79 15.92 30.43
N ASP A 327 -34.09 15.10 31.23
CA ASP A 327 -34.48 14.81 32.61
C ASP A 327 -34.54 16.09 33.47
N ALA A 328 -33.60 17.03 33.27
CA ALA A 328 -33.58 18.31 33.97
C ALA A 328 -34.74 19.22 33.54
N GLU A 329 -35.04 19.28 32.23
CA GLU A 329 -36.16 20.04 31.68
C GLU A 329 -37.51 19.51 32.18
N ASP A 330 -37.70 18.20 32.19
CA ASP A 330 -38.89 17.53 32.72
C ASP A 330 -39.06 17.81 34.23
N SER A 331 -37.96 17.76 34.99
CA SER A 331 -37.96 18.09 36.42
C SER A 331 -38.34 19.55 36.68
N LEU A 332 -37.81 20.49 35.89
CA LEU A 332 -38.18 21.91 36.00
C LEU A 332 -39.65 22.15 35.62
N LEU A 333 -40.17 21.48 34.59
CA LEU A 333 -41.58 21.56 34.20
C LEU A 333 -42.48 21.06 35.34
N GLN A 334 -42.10 19.96 36.00
CA GLN A 334 -42.80 19.45 37.18
C GLN A 334 -42.84 20.49 38.31
N VAL A 335 -41.70 21.13 38.64
CA VAL A 335 -41.63 22.19 39.67
C VAL A 335 -42.54 23.37 39.32
N ARG A 336 -42.55 23.81 38.06
CA ARG A 336 -43.41 24.92 37.60
C ARG A 336 -44.89 24.61 37.70
N ASN A 337 -45.29 23.37 37.40
CA ASN A 337 -46.67 22.93 37.56
C ASN A 337 -47.09 22.99 39.05
N LEU A 338 -46.28 22.42 39.95
CA LEU A 338 -46.53 22.46 41.40
C LEU A 338 -46.55 23.90 41.94
N MET A 339 -45.68 24.77 41.42
CA MET A 339 -45.62 26.17 41.81
C MET A 339 -46.88 26.93 41.38
N THR A 340 -47.43 26.62 40.21
CA THR A 340 -48.72 27.17 39.76
C THR A 340 -49.85 26.76 40.70
N GLU A 341 -49.90 25.47 41.06
CA GLU A 341 -50.88 24.95 42.03
C GLU A 341 -50.71 25.62 43.42
N PHE A 342 -49.46 25.80 43.89
CA PHE A 342 -49.16 26.51 45.11
C PHE A 342 -49.62 27.98 45.08
N GLN A 343 -49.38 28.69 43.98
CA GLN A 343 -49.81 30.08 43.84
C GLN A 343 -51.34 30.23 43.88
N ASN A 344 -52.07 29.29 43.29
CA ASN A 344 -53.53 29.26 43.36
C ASN A 344 -54.02 29.09 44.82
N LEU A 345 -53.38 28.20 45.59
CA LEU A 345 -53.65 28.04 47.03
C LEU A 345 -53.32 29.28 47.86
N VAL A 346 -52.23 29.98 47.54
CA VAL A 346 -51.82 31.21 48.24
C VAL A 346 -52.85 32.33 48.04
N LYS A 347 -53.41 32.48 46.83
CA LYS A 347 -54.41 33.49 46.49
C LYS A 347 -55.79 33.24 47.09
N GLY A 348 -56.06 32.01 47.55
CA GLY A 348 -57.38 31.62 48.03
C GLY A 348 -58.44 31.58 46.93
N GLU A 349 -58.01 31.45 45.66
CA GLU A 349 -58.91 31.14 44.56
C GLU A 349 -59.32 29.66 44.73
N GLU A 350 -60.43 29.43 45.43
CA GLU A 350 -61.06 28.10 45.50
C GLU A 350 -61.46 27.70 44.07
N GLY A 351 -60.85 26.63 43.57
CA GLY A 351 -61.33 25.87 42.42
C GLY A 351 -62.49 24.96 42.80
#